data_AF-A0A9W7B529-F1
#
_entry.id   AF-A0A9W7B529-F1
#
_cell.length_a   1.000
_cell.length_b   1.000
_cell.length_c   1.000
_cell.angle_alpha   90.00
_cell.angle_beta   90.00
_cell.angle_gamma   90.00
#
_symmetry.space_group_name_H-M   'P 1'
#
loop_
_entity.id
_entity.type
_entity.pdbx_description
1 polymer ?
#
loop_
_entity_poly.entity_id
_entity_poly.type
_entity_poly.pdbx_seq_one_letter_code
_entity_poly.pdbx_strand_id
1 'polypeptide(L)'
;MFSDNAKIGTFLLTLGLLCLFLGVLFLFDSALLALGDILFLLGLTLTIGPSRTLRFFSRPDRLRGIVTFFGGIFLVFIRFPVIGICSQVYGIVYLFGQFFPIAANAVRNVPGVGWIVRNKWVEGMVENVGGQRRSAV
;
A
#
# COMPACT_ATOMS: atom_id res chain seq x y z
N MET A 1 -4.58 24.45 -2.61
CA MET A 1 -5.99 24.02 -2.72
C MET A 1 -5.98 22.51 -2.84
N PHE A 2 -6.39 21.78 -1.82
CA PHE A 2 -6.46 20.32 -1.88
C PHE A 2 -7.41 19.94 -3.03
N SER A 3 -6.98 19.10 -3.96
CA SER A 3 -7.85 18.61 -5.03
C SER A 3 -9.04 17.88 -4.38
N ASP A 4 -10.28 18.24 -4.71
CA ASP A 4 -11.49 17.63 -4.14
C ASP A 4 -11.48 16.10 -4.26
N ASN A 5 -10.85 15.61 -5.33
CA ASN A 5 -10.59 14.19 -5.58
C ASN A 5 -9.74 13.54 -4.49
N ALA A 6 -8.73 14.24 -3.95
CA ALA A 6 -7.88 13.70 -2.89
C ALA A 6 -8.61 13.64 -1.54
N LYS A 7 -9.52 14.58 -1.28
CA LYS A 7 -10.36 14.58 -0.08
C LYS A 7 -11.36 13.41 -0.12
N ILE A 8 -12.01 13.21 -1.26
CA ILE A 8 -12.89 12.06 -1.52
C ILE A 8 -12.08 10.76 -1.46
N GLY A 9 -10.91 10.72 -2.10
CA GLY A 9 -10.03 9.57 -2.12
C GLY A 9 -9.59 9.15 -0.72
N THR A 10 -9.21 10.11 0.14
CA THR A 10 -8.83 9.84 1.54
C THR A 10 -9.98 9.25 2.34
N PHE A 11 -11.21 9.72 2.09
CA PHE A 11 -12.42 9.16 2.71
C PHE A 11 -12.65 7.71 2.27
N LEU A 12 -12.59 7.42 0.97
CA LEU A 12 -12.72 6.05 0.45
C LEU A 12 -11.62 5.12 0.97
N LEU A 13 -10.38 5.62 1.06
CA LEU A 13 -9.23 4.88 1.61
C LEU A 13 -9.48 4.47 3.06
N THR A 14 -9.92 5.42 3.88
CA THR A 14 -10.22 5.20 5.30
C THR A 14 -11.40 4.23 5.46
N LEU A 15 -12.45 4.38 4.64
CA LEU A 15 -13.60 3.50 4.63
C LEU A 15 -13.24 2.07 4.18
N GLY A 16 -12.39 1.93 3.17
CA GLY A 16 -11.88 0.64 2.71
C GLY A 16 -11.05 -0.07 3.77
N LEU A 17 -10.15 0.66 4.44
CA LEU A 17 -9.37 0.14 5.58
C LEU A 17 -10.26 -0.30 6.75
N LEU A 18 -11.28 0.49 7.07
CA LEU A 18 -12.26 0.13 8.09
C LEU A 18 -13.01 -1.16 7.69
N CYS A 19 -13.40 -1.30 6.43
CA CYS A 19 -14.11 -2.47 5.93
C CYS A 19 -13.21 -3.72 5.92
N LEU A 20 -11.94 -3.59 5.52
CA LEU A 20 -10.93 -4.65 5.63
C LEU A 20 -10.75 -5.09 7.09
N PHE A 21 -10.59 -4.13 8.01
CA PHE A 21 -10.46 -4.41 9.45
C PHE A 21 -11.69 -5.14 9.99
N LEU A 22 -12.88 -4.69 9.61
CA LEU A 22 -14.13 -5.32 10.01
C LEU A 22 -14.27 -6.72 9.40
N GLY A 23 -13.83 -6.95 8.16
CA GLY A 23 -13.81 -8.25 7.51
C GLY A 23 -12.89 -9.25 8.22
N VAL A 24 -11.75 -8.79 8.73
CA VAL A 24 -10.86 -9.60 9.58
C VAL A 24 -11.54 -9.92 10.92
N LEU A 25 -12.19 -8.96 11.56
CA LEU A 25 -12.91 -9.18 12.82
C LEU A 25 -14.08 -10.16 12.70
N PHE A 26 -14.80 -10.16 11.56
CA PHE A 26 -15.88 -11.10 11.25
C PHE A 26 -15.37 -12.51 10.85
N LEU A 27 -14.18 -12.90 11.31
CA LEU A 27 -13.53 -14.19 11.01
C LEU A 27 -13.21 -14.37 9.50
N PHE A 28 -12.65 -13.32 8.89
CA PHE A 28 -12.26 -13.29 7.49
C PHE A 28 -13.43 -13.44 6.51
N ASP A 29 -14.46 -12.61 6.70
CA ASP A 29 -15.58 -12.55 5.76
C ASP A 29 -15.09 -12.07 4.38
N SER A 30 -15.15 -12.96 3.38
CA SER A 30 -14.65 -12.69 2.03
C SER A 30 -15.37 -11.52 1.35
N ALA A 31 -16.63 -11.22 1.70
CA ALA A 31 -17.39 -10.14 1.08
C ALA A 31 -16.95 -8.77 1.62
N LEU A 32 -16.80 -8.63 2.94
CA LEU A 32 -16.26 -7.42 3.56
C LEU A 32 -14.81 -7.17 3.14
N LEU A 33 -14.00 -8.23 3.05
CA LEU A 33 -12.61 -8.11 2.59
C LEU A 33 -12.54 -7.61 1.14
N ALA A 34 -13.31 -8.24 0.23
CA ALA A 34 -13.35 -7.83 -1.17
C ALA A 34 -13.88 -6.39 -1.35
N LEU A 35 -14.91 -6.01 -0.59
CA LEU A 35 -15.44 -4.65 -0.63
C LEU A 35 -14.40 -3.65 -0.12
N GLY A 36 -13.70 -3.99 0.96
CA GLY A 36 -12.60 -3.22 1.50
C GLY A 36 -11.46 -3.01 0.49
N ASP A 37 -11.05 -4.05 -0.22
CA ASP A 37 -10.03 -3.98 -1.28
C ASP A 37 -10.42 -3.06 -2.43
N ILE A 38 -11.67 -3.14 -2.89
CA ILE A 38 -12.19 -2.28 -3.97
C ILE A 38 -12.20 -0.82 -3.52
N LEU A 39 -12.72 -0.53 -2.32
CA LEU A 39 -12.77 0.82 -1.77
C LEU A 39 -11.35 1.38 -1.55
N PHE A 40 -10.43 0.55 -1.08
CA PHE A 40 -9.03 0.91 -0.88
C PHE A 40 -8.35 1.29 -2.19
N LEU A 41 -8.51 0.48 -3.25
CA LEU A 41 -7.97 0.75 -4.58
C LEU A 41 -8.55 2.03 -5.20
N LEU A 42 -9.86 2.23 -5.09
CA LEU A 42 -10.52 3.45 -5.59
C LEU A 42 -10.05 4.68 -4.81
N GLY A 43 -9.96 4.59 -3.49
CA GLY A 43 -9.44 5.65 -2.62
C GLY A 43 -8.00 6.02 -2.95
N LEU A 44 -7.13 5.03 -3.14
CA LEU A 44 -5.74 5.25 -3.57
C LEU A 44 -5.66 5.95 -4.93
N THR A 45 -6.46 5.47 -5.89
CA THR A 45 -6.47 6.02 -7.25
C THR A 45 -6.90 7.49 -7.26
N LEU A 46 -7.91 7.84 -6.46
CA LEU A 46 -8.41 9.22 -6.32
C LEU A 46 -7.46 10.11 -5.53
N THR A 47 -6.77 9.57 -4.51
CA THR A 47 -5.82 10.33 -3.67
C THR A 47 -4.55 10.72 -4.43
N ILE A 48 -3.99 9.79 -5.20
CA ILE A 48 -2.79 10.03 -6.03
C ILE A 48 -3.14 10.79 -7.33
N GLY A 49 -4.40 10.67 -7.77
CA GLY A 49 -4.92 11.25 -9.00
C GLY A 49 -4.89 10.22 -10.15
N PRO A 50 -6.03 9.99 -10.84
CA PRO A 50 -6.18 8.88 -11.79
C PRO A 50 -5.17 8.91 -12.95
N SER A 51 -4.80 10.10 -13.44
CA SER A 51 -3.81 10.26 -14.51
C SER A 51 -2.36 9.95 -14.09
N ARG A 52 -2.04 10.11 -12.80
CA ARG A 52 -0.72 9.80 -12.23
C ARG A 52 -0.65 8.33 -11.79
N THR A 53 -1.74 7.78 -11.26
CA THR A 53 -1.86 6.37 -10.89
C THR A 53 -1.75 5.46 -12.10
N LEU A 54 -2.39 5.77 -13.23
CA LEU A 54 -2.25 5.00 -14.47
C LEU A 54 -0.82 5.01 -15.01
N ARG A 55 -0.16 6.17 -15.01
CA ARG A 55 1.26 6.27 -15.40
C ARG A 55 2.22 5.59 -14.41
N PHE A 56 1.85 5.49 -13.14
CA PHE A 56 2.60 4.75 -12.13
C PHE A 56 2.36 3.24 -12.21
N PHE A 57 1.14 2.79 -12.46
CA PHE A 57 0.78 1.39 -12.62
C PHE A 57 1.28 0.79 -13.95
N SER A 58 1.43 1.61 -15.00
CA SER A 58 2.00 1.17 -16.29
C SER A 58 3.52 1.05 -16.33
N ARG A 59 4.24 1.29 -15.22
CA ARG A 59 5.69 1.02 -15.20
C ARG A 59 5.97 -0.48 -15.00
N PRO A 60 6.82 -1.10 -15.83
CA PRO A 60 7.13 -2.54 -15.75
C PRO A 60 7.73 -2.94 -14.39
N ASP A 61 8.44 -2.04 -13.71
CA ASP A 61 8.93 -2.24 -12.34
C ASP A 61 7.83 -2.51 -11.32
N ARG A 62 6.60 -2.02 -11.54
CA ARG A 62 5.49 -2.09 -10.58
C ARG A 62 4.48 -3.18 -10.90
N LEU A 63 4.57 -3.76 -12.09
CA LEU A 63 3.68 -4.83 -12.57
C LEU A 63 3.68 -6.07 -11.67
N ARG A 64 4.85 -6.43 -11.11
CA ARG A 64 4.96 -7.57 -10.18
C ARG A 64 4.08 -7.38 -8.93
N GLY A 65 4.08 -6.17 -8.36
CA GLY A 65 3.25 -5.86 -7.19
C GLY A 65 1.75 -5.83 -7.52
N ILE A 66 1.38 -5.35 -8.72
CA ILE A 66 -0.02 -5.37 -9.21
C ILE A 66 -0.52 -6.80 -9.33
N VAL A 67 0.27 -7.68 -9.95
CA VAL A 67 -0.10 -9.09 -10.16
C VAL A 67 -0.25 -9.81 -8.83
N THR A 68 0.65 -9.60 -7.86
CA THR A 68 0.54 -10.23 -6.55
C THR A 68 -0.62 -9.66 -5.72
N PHE A 69 -0.95 -8.38 -5.88
CA PHE A 69 -2.10 -7.75 -5.22
C PHE A 69 -3.43 -8.24 -5.79
N PHE A 70 -3.61 -8.19 -7.11
CA PHE A 70 -4.80 -8.73 -7.77
C PHE A 70 -4.92 -10.24 -7.59
N GLY A 71 -3.80 -10.96 -7.61
CA GLY A 71 -3.76 -12.39 -7.27
C GLY A 71 -4.23 -12.64 -5.84
N GLY A 72 -3.86 -11.78 -4.88
CA GLY A 72 -4.35 -11.84 -3.51
C GLY A 72 -5.86 -11.59 -3.40
N ILE A 73 -6.41 -10.58 -4.09
CA ILE A 73 -7.87 -10.34 -4.19
C ILE A 73 -8.58 -11.58 -4.74
N PHE A 74 -8.04 -12.17 -5.81
CA PHE A 74 -8.60 -13.38 -6.40
C PHE A 74 -8.59 -14.56 -5.42
N LEU A 75 -7.54 -14.68 -4.60
CA LEU A 75 -7.42 -15.71 -3.57
C LEU A 75 -8.41 -15.51 -2.40
N VAL A 76 -8.69 -14.27 -2.02
CA VAL A 76 -9.76 -13.91 -1.07
C VAL A 76 -11.13 -14.38 -1.59
N PHE A 77 -11.35 -14.29 -2.91
CA PHE A 77 -12.56 -14.76 -3.57
C PHE A 77 -12.71 -16.30 -3.57
N ILE A 78 -11.61 -17.04 -3.67
CA ILE A 78 -11.61 -18.53 -3.71
C ILE A 78 -11.65 -19.13 -2.28
N ARG A 79 -12.20 -18.42 -1.29
CA ARG A 79 -12.37 -18.93 0.08
C ARG A 79 -11.06 -19.15 0.85
N PHE A 80 -9.93 -18.59 0.37
CA PHE A 80 -8.64 -18.57 1.07
C PHE A 80 -8.25 -17.13 1.49
N PRO A 81 -9.05 -16.47 2.34
CA PRO A 81 -8.84 -15.05 2.68
C PRO A 81 -7.53 -14.80 3.43
N VAL A 82 -7.08 -15.75 4.26
CA VAL A 82 -5.82 -15.60 5.01
C VAL A 82 -4.61 -15.49 4.08
N ILE A 83 -4.50 -16.43 3.13
CA ILE A 83 -3.40 -16.43 2.16
C ILE A 83 -3.53 -15.24 1.20
N GLY A 84 -4.77 -14.88 0.84
CA GLY A 84 -5.06 -13.72 0.00
C GLY A 84 -4.59 -12.41 0.62
N ILE A 85 -4.87 -12.18 1.90
CA ILE A 85 -4.38 -11.01 2.65
C ILE A 85 -2.86 -11.00 2.73
N CYS A 86 -2.20 -12.13 3.02
CA CYS A 86 -0.74 -12.19 3.02
C CYS A 86 -0.16 -11.80 1.64
N SER A 87 -0.75 -12.31 0.56
CA SER A 87 -0.37 -11.94 -0.81
C SER A 87 -0.64 -10.46 -1.11
N GLN A 88 -1.78 -9.91 -0.67
CA GLN A 88 -2.10 -8.49 -0.84
C GLN A 88 -1.10 -7.59 -0.13
N VAL A 89 -0.77 -7.88 1.13
CA VAL A 89 0.23 -7.12 1.89
C VAL A 89 1.57 -7.16 1.17
N TYR A 90 1.99 -8.32 0.68
CA TYR A 90 3.22 -8.44 -0.11
C TYR A 90 3.17 -7.62 -1.41
N GLY A 91 2.04 -7.66 -2.12
CA GLY A 91 1.80 -6.87 -3.34
C GLY A 91 1.86 -5.37 -3.09
N ILE A 92 1.25 -4.88 -2.00
CA ILE A 92 1.31 -3.48 -1.57
C ILE A 92 2.74 -3.07 -1.24
N VAL A 93 3.49 -3.88 -0.48
CA VAL A 93 4.90 -3.57 -0.16
C VAL A 93 5.74 -3.45 -1.43
N TYR A 94 5.52 -4.32 -2.42
CA TYR A 94 6.23 -4.24 -3.70
C TYR A 94 5.78 -3.02 -4.54
N LEU A 95 4.48 -2.71 -4.55
CA LEU A 95 3.89 -1.54 -5.24
C LEU A 95 4.41 -0.21 -4.68
N PHE A 96 4.52 -0.12 -3.35
CA PHE A 96 4.93 1.09 -2.63
C PHE A 96 6.41 1.07 -2.19
N GLY A 97 7.19 0.04 -2.52
CA GLY A 97 8.60 -0.07 -2.14
C GLY A 97 9.45 1.10 -2.61
N GLN A 98 9.12 1.72 -3.75
CA GLN A 98 9.80 2.94 -4.20
C GLN A 98 9.40 4.21 -3.42
N PHE A 99 8.27 4.18 -2.72
CA PHE A 99 7.82 5.26 -1.82
C PHE A 99 8.23 5.03 -0.37
N PHE A 100 8.68 3.83 0.00
CA PHE A 100 9.19 3.51 1.34
C PHE A 100 10.29 4.46 1.85
N PRO A 101 11.33 4.84 1.07
CA PRO A 101 12.32 5.81 1.55
C PRO A 101 11.73 7.22 1.75
N ILE A 102 10.69 7.59 0.98
CA ILE A 102 9.97 8.86 1.13
C ILE A 102 9.10 8.83 2.39
N ALA A 103 8.39 7.73 2.63
CA ALA A 103 7.61 7.51 3.84
C ALA A 103 8.51 7.43 5.09
N ALA A 104 9.65 6.74 5.01
CA ALA A 104 10.63 6.65 6.09
C ALA A 104 11.21 8.04 6.43
N ASN A 105 11.55 8.85 5.43
CA ASN A 105 11.98 10.23 5.67
C ASN A 105 10.85 11.13 6.20
N ALA A 106 9.60 10.93 5.75
CA ALA A 106 8.46 11.66 6.29
C ALA A 106 8.22 11.33 7.77
N VAL A 107 8.28 10.05 8.16
CA VAL A 107 8.15 9.62 9.57
C VAL A 107 9.34 10.09 10.42
N ARG A 108 10.57 10.10 9.87
CA ARG A 108 11.74 10.69 10.55
C ARG A 108 11.58 12.18 10.88
N ASN A 109 10.80 12.90 10.06
CA ASN A 109 10.52 14.32 10.27
C ASN A 109 9.32 14.59 11.21
N VAL A 110 8.60 13.55 11.67
CA VAL A 110 7.51 13.69 12.66
C VAL A 110 8.10 13.64 14.08
N PRO A 111 8.13 14.76 14.83
CA PRO A 111 8.60 14.76 16.20
C PRO A 111 7.69 13.89 17.08
N GLY A 112 8.26 12.89 17.75
CA GLY A 112 7.56 11.92 18.59
C GLY A 112 7.62 10.47 18.11
N VAL A 113 7.81 10.22 16.81
CA VAL A 113 7.96 8.85 16.24
C VAL A 113 9.45 8.47 16.04
N GLY A 114 10.37 9.35 16.44
CA GLY A 114 11.83 9.15 16.29
C GLY A 114 12.39 7.94 17.07
N TRP A 115 11.69 7.45 18.10
CA TRP A 115 12.22 6.35 18.94
C TRP A 115 11.93 4.94 18.36
N ILE A 116 10.85 4.77 17.58
CA ILE A 116 10.48 3.49 16.95
C ILE A 116 11.19 3.27 15.60
N VAL A 117 11.46 4.35 14.87
CA VAL A 117 12.18 4.30 13.58
C VAL A 117 13.68 4.09 13.74
N ARG A 118 14.22 4.28 14.94
CA ARG A 118 15.62 3.95 15.31
C ARG A 118 15.77 2.46 15.66
N ASN A 119 15.14 1.58 14.89
CA ASN A 119 15.39 0.14 14.95
C ASN A 119 16.18 -0.23 13.69
N LYS A 120 17.30 -0.95 13.86
CA LYS A 120 18.22 -1.38 12.78
C LYS A 120 17.53 -2.06 11.59
N TRP A 121 16.34 -2.64 11.81
CA TRP A 121 15.49 -3.23 10.77
C TRP A 121 15.00 -2.23 9.73
N VAL A 122 14.63 -1.02 10.13
CA VAL A 122 14.14 0.02 9.22
C VAL A 122 15.31 0.64 8.44
N GLU A 123 16.48 0.78 9.07
CA GLU A 123 17.71 1.21 8.40
C GLU A 123 18.17 0.21 7.34
N GLY A 124 18.17 -1.09 7.64
CA GLY A 124 18.55 -2.13 6.68
C GLY A 124 17.62 -2.21 5.46
N MET A 125 16.31 -2.00 5.62
CA MET A 125 15.40 -1.95 4.47
C MET A 125 15.57 -0.67 3.65
N VAL A 126 15.83 0.48 4.30
CA VAL A 126 16.06 1.76 3.61
C VAL A 126 17.40 1.76 2.87
N GLU A 127 18.45 1.15 3.41
CA GLU A 127 19.75 1.01 2.74
C GLU A 127 19.72 0.02 1.57
N ASN A 128 19.06 -1.13 1.72
CA ASN A 128 18.96 -2.10 0.62
C ASN A 128 18.10 -1.58 -0.55
N VAL A 129 17.10 -0.73 -0.28
CA VAL A 129 16.24 -0.13 -1.32
C VAL A 129 16.83 1.18 -1.87
N GLY A 130 17.55 1.96 -1.05
CA GLY A 130 18.17 3.23 -1.43
C GLY A 130 19.60 3.15 -1.96
N GLY A 131 20.31 2.04 -1.73
CA GLY A 131 21.73 1.86 -2.03
C GLY A 131 22.11 1.81 -3.52
N GLN A 132 21.14 1.69 -4.44
CA GLN A 132 21.44 1.69 -5.88
C GLN A 132 21.76 3.07 -6.48
N ARG A 133 21.81 4.16 -5.70
CA ARG A 133 22.11 5.51 -6.25
C ARG A 133 23.20 6.31 -5.52
N ARG A 134 24.11 5.66 -4.80
CA ARG A 134 25.35 6.29 -4.31
C ARG A 134 26.56 5.40 -4.52
N SER A 135 26.83 5.04 -5.77
CA SER A 135 28.15 4.55 -6.21
C SER A 135 28.24 4.74 -7.72
N ALA A 136 28.35 5.99 -8.16
CA ALA A 136 29.02 6.36 -9.39
C ALA A 136 29.14 7.88 -9.45
N VAL A 137 30.42 8.31 -9.36
CA VAL A 137 31.00 9.63 -9.67
C VAL A 137 30.84 10.72 -8.62
#